data_AF-A0ABD5DX34-F1
#
_entry.id   AF-A0ABD5DX34-F1
#
_cell.length_a   1.000
_cell.length_b   1.000
_cell.length_c   1.000
_cell.angle_alpha   90.00
_cell.angle_beta   90.00
_cell.angle_gamma   90.00
#
_symmetry.space_group_name_H-M   'P 1'
#
loop_
_entity.id
_entity.type
_entity.pdbx_description
1 polymer ?
#
loop_
_entity_poly.entity_id
_entity_poly.type
_entity_poly.pdbx_seq_one_letter_code
_entity_poly.pdbx_strand_id
1 'polypeptide(L)' 'PLMLPASLLVQPASWHAISASSWAALGYVSLFSMLIGFIFWYKGLAAGGIAAVGQLQLLQPFFGLGLSAALLHETVSPLM' A
#
# COMPACT_ATOMS: atom_id res chain seq x y z
N PRO A 1 9.69 -0.35 -14.88
CA PRO A 1 9.78 -0.02 -16.33
C PRO A 1 8.67 -0.65 -17.20
N LEU A 2 8.32 -1.94 -17.01
CA LEU A 2 7.32 -2.62 -17.86
C LEU A 2 5.86 -2.22 -17.61
N MET A 3 5.57 -1.55 -16.50
CA MET A 3 4.21 -1.17 -16.15
C MET A 3 3.62 -0.11 -17.08
N LEU A 4 4.44 0.78 -17.64
CA LEU A 4 3.97 1.84 -18.54
C LEU A 4 3.55 1.28 -19.91
N PRO A 5 4.33 0.40 -20.56
CA PRO A 5 3.84 -0.35 -21.72
C PRO A 5 2.62 -1.21 -21.40
N ALA A 6 2.62 -1.94 -20.28
CA ALA A 6 1.49 -2.78 -19.89
C ALA A 6 0.19 -1.97 -19.69
N SER A 7 0.26 -0.79 -19.06
CA SER A 7 -0.91 0.06 -18.89
C SER A 7 -1.48 0.58 -20.20
N LEU A 8 -0.63 0.81 -21.22
CA LEU A 8 -1.07 1.21 -22.56
C LEU A 8 -1.70 0.05 -23.33
N LEU A 9 -1.16 -1.17 -23.16
CA LEU A 9 -1.68 -2.38 -23.80
C LEU A 9 -3.03 -2.85 -23.22
N VAL A 10 -3.25 -2.63 -21.92
CA VAL A 10 -4.45 -3.09 -21.19
C VAL A 10 -5.38 -1.91 -20.81
N GLN A 11 -5.22 -0.76 -21.46
CA GLN A 11 -6.11 0.38 -21.20
C GLN A 11 -7.57 0.04 -21.55
N PRO A 12 -8.54 0.58 -20.81
CA PRO A 12 -9.94 0.35 -21.12
C PRO A 12 -10.32 0.96 -22.46
N ALA A 13 -11.25 0.32 -23.17
CA ALA A 13 -11.79 0.86 -24.42
C ALA A 13 -12.52 2.21 -24.25
N SER A 14 -12.98 2.51 -23.04
CA SER A 14 -13.57 3.81 -22.69
C SER A 14 -13.25 4.18 -21.25
N TRP A 15 -12.88 5.44 -21.05
CA TRP A 15 -12.58 6.02 -19.74
C TRP A 15 -13.85 6.47 -18.98
N HIS A 16 -15.00 6.57 -19.67
CA HIS A 16 -16.27 7.00 -19.07
C HIS A 16 -16.81 6.00 -18.05
N ALA A 17 -16.41 4.73 -18.14
CA ALA A 17 -16.82 3.69 -17.19
C ALA A 17 -16.02 3.73 -15.88
N ILE A 18 -14.95 4.56 -15.79
CA ILE A 18 -14.14 4.67 -14.57
C ILE A 18 -14.84 5.62 -13.60
N SER A 19 -15.27 5.07 -12.48
CA SER A 19 -15.95 5.83 -11.43
C SER A 19 -15.05 6.90 -10.81
N ALA A 20 -15.64 7.97 -10.28
CA ALA A 20 -14.91 8.99 -9.54
C ALA A 20 -14.19 8.42 -8.30
N SER A 21 -14.76 7.42 -7.64
CA SER A 21 -14.13 6.75 -6.50
C SER A 21 -12.88 5.97 -6.90
N SER A 22 -12.83 5.38 -8.11
CA SER A 22 -11.63 4.74 -8.64
C SER A 22 -10.48 5.74 -8.82
N TRP A 23 -10.77 6.94 -9.35
CA TRP A 23 -9.78 8.02 -9.47
C TRP A 23 -9.30 8.53 -8.11
N ALA A 24 -10.23 8.70 -7.16
CA ALA A 24 -9.89 9.09 -5.79
C ALA A 24 -9.00 8.03 -5.11
N ALA A 25 -9.30 6.74 -5.29
CA ALA A 25 -8.49 5.65 -4.77
C ALA A 25 -7.08 5.64 -5.38
N LEU A 26 -6.95 5.86 -6.70
CA LEU A 26 -5.65 5.98 -7.36
C LEU A 26 -4.83 7.15 -6.79
N GLY A 27 -5.45 8.31 -6.63
CA GLY A 27 -4.82 9.49 -6.01
C GLY A 27 -4.39 9.21 -4.57
N TYR A 28 -5.24 8.56 -3.78
CA TYR A 28 -4.96 8.21 -2.40
C TYR A 28 -3.77 7.23 -2.28
N VAL A 29 -3.82 6.11 -3.01
CA VAL A 29 -2.76 5.08 -2.97
C VAL A 29 -1.42 5.63 -3.45
N SER A 30 -1.41 6.40 -4.55
CA SER A 30 -0.16 6.96 -5.09
C SER A 30 0.46 8.01 -4.16
N LEU A 31 -0.33 8.89 -3.56
CA LEU A 31 0.18 9.96 -2.70
C LEU A 31 0.51 9.45 -1.30
N PHE A 32 -0.42 8.80 -0.60
CA PHE A 32 -0.23 8.45 0.80
C PHE A 32 0.60 7.19 0.96
N SER A 33 0.21 6.10 0.28
CA SER A 33 0.86 4.80 0.44
C SER A 33 2.21 4.72 -0.26
N MET A 34 2.32 5.31 -1.46
CA MET A 34 3.54 5.19 -2.28
C MET A 34 4.50 6.39 -2.20
N LEU A 35 4.08 7.60 -1.82
CA LEU A 35 4.97 8.77 -1.79
C LEU A 35 5.22 9.29 -0.36
N ILE A 36 4.16 9.71 0.34
CA ILE A 36 4.26 10.35 1.66
C ILE A 36 4.81 9.35 2.69
N GLY A 37 4.34 8.10 2.67
CA GLY A 37 4.86 7.04 3.55
C GLY A 37 6.38 6.89 3.47
N PHE A 38 6.97 7.05 2.27
CA PHE A 38 8.40 6.95 2.09
C PHE A 38 9.19 8.06 2.79
N ILE A 39 8.62 9.26 2.96
CA ILE A 39 9.28 10.34 3.70
C ILE A 39 9.52 9.91 5.15
N PHE A 40 8.50 9.37 5.80
CA PHE A 40 8.62 8.85 7.16
C PHE A 40 9.52 7.62 7.23
N TRP A 41 9.43 6.75 6.23
CA TRP A 41 10.27 5.56 6.13
C TRP A 41 11.76 5.90 6.08
N TYR A 42 12.17 6.78 5.15
CA TYR A 42 13.56 7.19 5.03
C TYR A 42 14.07 7.93 6.27
N LYS A 43 13.23 8.76 6.88
CA LYS A 43 13.57 9.39 8.17
C LYS A 43 13.76 8.37 9.29
N GLY A 44 12.90 7.35 9.34
CA GLY A 44 13.02 6.23 10.29
C GLY A 44 14.31 5.45 10.08
N LEU A 45 14.64 5.10 8.83
CA LEU A 45 15.90 4.46 8.48
C LEU A 45 17.12 5.29 8.88
N ALA A 46 17.08 6.60 8.63
CA ALA A 46 18.17 7.51 8.99
C ALA A 46 18.36 7.63 10.51
N ALA A 47 17.28 7.60 11.28
CA ALA A 47 17.31 7.73 12.74
C ALA A 47 17.64 6.42 13.47
N GLY A 48 17.05 5.30 13.04
CA GLY A 48 17.13 4.00 13.72
C GLY A 48 18.10 3.01 13.09
N GLY A 49 18.64 3.31 11.90
CA GLY A 49 19.47 2.39 11.13
C GLY A 49 18.67 1.27 10.47
N ILE A 50 19.22 0.74 9.37
CA ILE A 50 18.52 -0.23 8.51
C ILE A 50 18.23 -1.54 9.27
N ALA A 51 19.17 -2.03 10.08
CA ALA A 51 19.02 -3.32 10.77
C ALA A 51 17.85 -3.32 11.77
N ALA A 52 17.75 -2.30 12.64
CA ALA A 52 16.70 -2.23 13.65
C ALA A 52 15.33 -1.96 13.02
N VAL A 53 15.27 -1.03 12.05
CA VAL A 53 14.03 -0.69 11.36
C VAL A 53 13.55 -1.83 10.45
N GLY A 54 14.47 -2.64 9.91
CA GLY A 54 14.17 -3.90 9.23
C GLY A 54 13.49 -4.92 10.14
N GLN A 55 13.94 -5.06 11.39
CA GLN A 55 13.27 -5.92 12.37
C GLN A 55 11.88 -5.41 12.74
N LEU A 56 11.70 -4.08 12.90
CA LEU A 56 10.38 -3.49 13.16
C LEU A 56 9.38 -3.77 12.03
N GLN A 57 9.82 -3.82 10.76
CA GLN A 57 8.94 -4.18 9.64
C GLN A 57 8.38 -5.59 9.72
N LEU A 58 9.04 -6.53 10.43
CA LEU A 58 8.50 -7.87 10.62
C LEU A 58 7.18 -7.86 11.40
N LEU A 59 6.88 -6.76 12.10
CA LEU A 59 5.58 -6.55 12.77
C LEU A 59 4.47 -6.09 11.81
N GLN A 60 4.81 -5.58 10.62
CA GLN A 60 3.82 -5.10 9.63
C GLN A 60 2.71 -6.10 9.29
N PRO A 61 2.97 -7.39 9.02
CA PRO A 61 1.90 -8.36 8.77
C PRO A 61 0.96 -8.51 9.97
N PHE A 62 1.47 -8.47 11.20
CA PHE A 62 0.65 -8.57 12.41
C PHE A 62 -0.24 -7.34 12.59
N PHE A 63 0.30 -6.14 12.37
CA PHE A 63 -0.52 -4.93 12.37
C PHE A 63 -1.54 -4.93 11.25
N GLY A 64 -1.20 -5.42 10.06
CA GLY A 64 -2.14 -5.57 8.95
C GLY A 64 -3.33 -6.47 9.31
N LEU A 65 -3.05 -7.67 9.83
CA LEU A 65 -4.08 -8.61 10.27
C LEU A 65 -4.91 -8.06 11.44
N GLY A 66 -4.25 -7.47 12.44
CA GLY A 66 -4.91 -6.88 13.60
C GLY A 66 -5.81 -5.70 13.23
N LEU A 67 -5.36 -4.83 12.33
CA LEU A 67 -6.18 -3.73 11.82
C LEU A 67 -7.35 -4.23 10.97
N SER A 68 -7.15 -5.26 10.16
CA SER A 68 -8.26 -5.86 9.40
C SER A 68 -9.33 -6.44 10.33
N ALA A 69 -8.92 -7.19 11.35
CA ALA A 69 -9.84 -7.71 12.35
C ALA A 69 -10.57 -6.60 13.13
N ALA A 70 -9.87 -5.53 13.49
CA ALA A 70 -10.44 -4.45 14.30
C ALA A 70 -11.35 -3.50 13.50
N LEU A 71 -10.97 -3.17 12.26
CA LEU A 71 -11.65 -2.14 11.45
C LEU A 71 -12.64 -2.74 10.44
N LEU A 72 -12.30 -3.90 9.86
CA LEU A 72 -13.11 -4.57 8.83
C LEU A 72 -13.87 -5.78 9.38
N HIS A 73 -13.66 -6.12 10.67
CA HIS A 73 -14.27 -7.27 11.34
C HIS A 73 -13.94 -8.61 10.66
N GLU A 74 -12.78 -8.70 10.03
CA GLU A 74 -12.32 -9.94 9.40
C GLU A 74 -11.83 -10.97 10.44
N THR A 75 -12.13 -12.25 10.19
CA THR A 75 -11.66 -13.34 11.05
C THR A 75 -10.22 -13.71 10.70
N VAL A 76 -9.30 -13.59 11.67
CA VAL A 76 -7.90 -13.97 11.49
C VAL A 76 -7.72 -15.45 11.89
N SER A 77 -7.56 -16.31 10.89
CA SER A 77 -7.23 -17.72 11.08
C SER A 77 -5.72 -17.87 11.33
N PRO A 78 -5.29 -18.62 12.36
CA PRO A 78 -3.87 -18.88 12.61
C PRO A 78 -3.23 -19.82 11.57
N LEU A 79 -4.00 -20.44 10.65
CA LEU A 79 -3.52 -21.52 9.79
C LEU A 79 -3.62 -21.23 8.28
N MET A 80 -4.14 -20.07 7.87
CA MET A 80 -4.91 -19.94 6.63
C MET A 80 -6.07 -20.93 6.64
#